data_AF-A0A6B8VZK1-F1
#
_entry.id   AF-A0A6B8VZK1-F1
#
_cell.length_a   1.000
_cell.length_b   1.000
_cell.length_c   1.000
_cell.angle_alpha   90.00
_cell.angle_beta   90.00
_cell.angle_gamma   90.00
#
_symmetry.space_group_name_H-M   'P 1'
#
loop_
_entity.id
_entity.type
_entity.pdbx_description
1 polymer ?
#
loop_
_entity_poly.entity_id
_entity_poly.type
_entity_poly.pdbx_seq_one_letter_code
_entity_poly.pdbx_strand_id
1 'polypeptide(L)'
;MEKPTKQQYSFEVKKEVVDRFNAGESKMDLAREFGLSSDQLATSWVRAWRAGGDEALRPKPKGRPKGSSSSKVLTEEDRLRREVEKLRAENAYLKKLRDLRNQRRG
;
A
#
# COMPACT_ATOMS: atom_id res chain seq x y z
N MET A 1 31.13 12.79 15.97
CA MET A 1 31.02 11.73 14.95
C MET A 1 29.86 12.08 14.04
N GLU A 2 30.14 12.60 12.85
CA GLU A 2 29.10 12.88 11.85
C GLU A 2 28.58 11.57 11.26
N LYS A 3 27.26 11.40 11.21
CA LYS A 3 26.64 10.21 10.62
C LYS A 3 26.81 10.28 9.11
N PRO A 4 27.26 9.21 8.42
CA PRO A 4 27.36 9.23 6.97
C PRO A 4 25.97 9.47 6.37
N THR A 5 25.84 10.55 5.61
CA THR A 5 24.60 10.88 4.89
C THR A 5 24.40 9.86 3.77
N LYS A 6 23.20 9.30 3.69
CA LYS A 6 22.88 8.30 2.66
C LYS A 6 22.85 8.98 1.30
N GLN A 7 23.80 8.64 0.42
CA GLN A 7 23.80 9.00 -1.00
C GLN A 7 22.42 8.67 -1.62
N GLN A 8 21.81 9.65 -2.29
CA GLN A 8 20.52 9.49 -2.96
C GLN A 8 20.75 9.47 -4.47
N TYR A 9 20.32 8.39 -5.11
CA TYR A 9 20.38 8.24 -6.57
C TYR A 9 18.99 8.49 -7.17
N SER A 10 18.97 9.23 -8.27
CA SER A 10 17.74 9.52 -9.01
C SER A 10 17.16 8.24 -9.65
N PHE A 11 15.92 8.29 -10.11
CA PHE A 11 15.29 7.15 -10.77
C PHE A 11 16.03 6.77 -12.06
N GLU A 12 16.46 7.78 -12.81
CA GLU A 12 17.15 7.65 -14.09
C GLU A 12 18.47 6.88 -13.93
N VAL A 13 19.27 7.22 -12.92
CA VAL A 13 20.52 6.51 -12.63
C VAL A 13 20.27 5.03 -12.30
N LYS A 14 19.23 4.74 -11.50
CA LYS A 14 18.90 3.36 -11.15
C LYS A 14 18.44 2.58 -12.37
N LYS A 15 17.63 3.20 -13.24
CA LYS A 15 17.12 2.58 -14.45
C LYS A 15 18.26 2.26 -15.42
N GLU A 16 19.16 3.22 -15.66
CA GLU A 16 20.33 3.04 -16.51
C GLU A 16 21.20 1.87 -16.03
N VAL A 17 21.48 1.79 -14.72
CA VAL A 17 22.25 0.67 -14.15
C VAL A 17 21.56 -0.68 -14.38
N VAL A 18 20.24 -0.74 -14.29
CA VAL A 18 19.48 -1.96 -14.54
C VAL A 18 19.45 -2.32 -16.03
N ASP A 19 19.27 -1.34 -16.91
CA ASP A 19 19.23 -1.54 -18.36
C ASP A 19 20.59 -2.07 -18.87
N ARG A 20 21.71 -1.50 -18.39
CA ARG A 20 23.05 -2.01 -18.71
C ARG A 20 23.35 -3.37 -18.10
N PHE A 21 22.87 -3.63 -16.90
CA PHE A 21 22.97 -4.98 -16.33
C PHE A 21 22.21 -6.00 -17.18
N ASN A 22 21.03 -5.64 -17.71
CA ASN A 22 20.27 -6.49 -18.62
C ASN A 22 20.96 -6.65 -19.99
N ALA A 23 21.76 -5.67 -20.40
CA ALA A 23 22.64 -5.76 -21.58
C ALA A 23 23.87 -6.68 -21.37
N GLY A 24 24.09 -7.17 -20.14
CA GLY A 24 25.13 -8.16 -19.82
C GLY A 24 26.31 -7.59 -19.03
N GLU A 25 26.28 -6.32 -18.63
CA GLU A 25 27.37 -5.72 -17.85
C GLU A 25 27.41 -6.22 -16.40
N SER A 26 28.62 -6.22 -15.82
CA SER A 26 28.83 -6.67 -14.46
C SER A 26 28.40 -5.58 -13.46
N LYS A 27 27.78 -6.01 -12.35
CA LYS A 27 27.34 -5.09 -11.29
C LYS A 27 28.51 -4.36 -10.62
N MET A 28 29.70 -4.96 -10.63
CA MET A 28 30.92 -4.36 -10.08
C MET A 28 31.40 -3.19 -10.96
N ASP A 29 31.37 -3.37 -12.27
CA ASP A 29 31.79 -2.32 -13.21
C ASP A 29 30.79 -1.17 -13.19
N LEU A 30 29.48 -1.48 -13.20
CA LEU A 30 28.41 -0.49 -13.03
C LEU A 30 28.53 0.25 -11.70
N ALA A 31 28.91 -0.43 -10.61
CA ALA A 31 29.12 0.24 -9.34
C ALA A 31 30.28 1.25 -9.39
N ARG A 32 31.36 0.93 -10.09
CA ARG A 32 32.49 1.86 -10.26
C ARG A 32 32.15 3.03 -11.17
N GLU A 33 31.50 2.77 -12.29
CA GLU A 33 31.14 3.79 -13.28
C GLU A 33 30.13 4.80 -12.72
N PHE A 34 29.08 4.32 -12.04
CA PHE A 34 28.04 5.18 -11.48
C PHE A 34 28.37 5.69 -10.07
N GLY A 35 29.58 5.45 -9.55
CA GLY A 35 29.99 5.89 -8.21
C GLY A 35 29.09 5.33 -7.10
N LEU A 36 28.65 4.09 -7.22
CA LEU A 36 27.85 3.41 -6.22
C LEU A 36 28.70 3.08 -5.00
N SER A 37 28.12 3.17 -3.82
CA SER A 37 28.80 2.80 -2.58
C SER A 37 29.20 1.31 -2.51
N SER A 38 28.53 0.45 -3.28
CA SER A 38 28.81 -0.99 -3.39
C SER A 38 28.10 -1.61 -4.60
N ASP A 39 28.61 -2.73 -5.09
CA ASP A 39 27.95 -3.61 -6.06
C ASP A 39 26.65 -4.23 -5.51
N GLN A 40 26.56 -4.36 -4.17
CA GLN A 40 25.35 -4.76 -3.48
C GLN A 40 24.18 -3.79 -3.74
N LEU A 41 24.48 -2.50 -3.91
CA LEU A 41 23.47 -1.49 -4.24
C LEU A 41 22.88 -1.75 -5.64
N ALA A 42 23.72 -1.99 -6.64
CA ALA A 42 23.27 -2.40 -7.98
C ALA A 42 22.47 -3.71 -7.92
N THR A 43 22.94 -4.70 -7.14
CA THR A 43 22.19 -5.95 -6.92
C THR A 43 20.79 -5.69 -6.35
N SER A 44 20.65 -4.75 -5.42
CA SER A 44 19.35 -4.40 -4.83
C SER A 44 18.39 -3.81 -5.86
N TRP A 45 18.89 -2.96 -6.78
CA TRP A 45 18.07 -2.34 -7.82
C TRP A 45 17.63 -3.35 -8.87
N VAL A 46 18.53 -4.22 -9.33
CA VAL A 46 18.19 -5.33 -10.23
C VAL A 46 17.12 -6.24 -9.61
N ARG A 47 17.24 -6.57 -8.31
CA ARG A 47 16.23 -7.38 -7.61
C ARG A 47 14.87 -6.67 -7.52
N ALA A 48 14.86 -5.38 -7.20
CA ALA A 48 13.64 -4.59 -7.16
C ALA A 48 12.97 -4.54 -8.53
N TRP A 49 13.74 -4.28 -9.59
CA TRP A 49 13.23 -4.28 -10.96
C TRP A 49 12.69 -5.64 -11.40
N ARG A 50 13.36 -6.75 -11.08
CA ARG A 50 12.82 -8.09 -11.35
C ARG A 50 11.49 -8.38 -10.64
N ALA A 51 11.25 -7.74 -9.50
CA ALA A 51 10.03 -7.94 -8.72
C ALA A 51 8.85 -7.06 -9.16
N GLY A 52 9.11 -5.88 -9.73
CA GLY A 52 8.04 -4.92 -10.02
C GLY A 52 8.35 -3.90 -11.14
N GLY A 53 9.34 -4.19 -11.98
CA GLY A 53 9.77 -3.35 -13.09
C GLY A 53 10.26 -1.97 -12.66
N ASP A 54 10.08 -0.99 -13.55
CA ASP A 54 10.52 0.39 -13.35
C ASP A 54 9.83 1.05 -12.13
N GLU A 55 8.57 0.75 -11.87
CA GLU A 55 7.84 1.27 -10.70
C GLU A 55 8.52 0.91 -9.37
N ALA A 56 9.23 -0.23 -9.31
CA ALA A 56 9.96 -0.66 -8.12
C ALA A 56 11.26 0.13 -7.87
N LEU A 57 11.79 0.83 -8.88
CA LEU A 57 12.99 1.68 -8.77
C LEU A 57 12.65 3.11 -8.33
N ARG A 58 11.40 3.52 -8.51
CA ARG A 58 10.92 4.86 -8.14
C ARG A 58 11.06 5.09 -6.63
N PRO A 59 11.44 6.31 -6.22
CA PRO A 59 11.49 6.64 -4.80
C PRO A 59 10.09 6.49 -4.19
N LYS A 60 9.97 5.62 -3.19
CA LYS A 60 8.74 5.52 -2.41
C LYS A 60 8.53 6.82 -1.64
N PRO A 61 7.29 7.32 -1.51
CA PRO A 61 7.01 8.52 -0.75
C PRO A 61 7.59 8.39 0.67
N LYS A 62 8.39 9.39 1.07
CA LYS A 62 9.13 9.37 2.32
C LYS A 62 8.17 9.58 3.49
N GLY A 63 7.96 8.53 4.27
CA GLY A 63 7.13 8.55 5.48
C GLY A 63 6.41 7.23 5.71
N ARG A 64 5.94 6.99 6.93
CA ARG A 64 4.87 6.02 7.16
C ARG A 64 3.67 6.53 6.35
N PRO A 65 2.97 5.72 5.53
CA PRO A 65 1.66 6.15 5.04
C PRO A 65 0.87 6.66 6.25
N LYS A 66 0.33 7.87 6.18
CA LYS A 66 -0.41 8.48 7.29
C LYS A 66 -1.54 7.54 7.69
N GLY A 67 -1.29 6.76 8.74
CA GLY A 67 -2.22 5.79 9.28
C GLY A 67 -2.55 4.63 8.35
N SER A 68 -2.60 3.44 8.94
CA SER A 68 -3.60 2.43 8.59
C SER A 68 -5.03 2.88 8.91
N SER A 69 -5.30 4.20 8.95
CA SER A 69 -6.64 4.73 8.80
C SER A 69 -6.93 4.84 7.30
N SER A 70 -6.90 3.70 6.61
CA SER A 70 -8.10 3.42 5.86
C SER A 70 -9.19 3.38 6.94
N SER A 71 -9.79 4.53 7.24
CA SER A 71 -11.24 4.55 7.39
C SER A 71 -11.67 3.73 6.19
N LYS A 72 -11.94 2.43 6.42
CA LYS A 72 -12.61 1.59 5.43
C LYS A 72 -13.70 2.50 4.93
N VAL A 73 -13.56 3.01 3.71
CA VAL A 73 -14.67 3.64 3.03
C VAL A 73 -15.71 2.54 3.15
N LEU A 74 -16.70 2.74 4.02
CA LEU A 74 -17.73 1.74 4.23
C LEU A 74 -18.20 1.42 2.82
N THR A 75 -17.94 0.20 2.38
CA THR A 75 -18.44 -0.21 1.08
C THR A 75 -19.96 0.02 1.14
N GLU A 76 -20.57 0.40 0.03
CA GLU A 76 -22.01 0.62 0.02
C GLU A 76 -22.74 -0.61 0.61
N GLU A 77 -22.18 -1.81 0.41
CA GLU A 77 -22.60 -3.06 1.05
C GLU A 77 -22.57 -3.03 2.58
N ASP A 78 -21.49 -2.54 3.20
CA ASP A 78 -21.39 -2.45 4.67
C ASP A 78 -22.38 -1.43 5.24
N ARG A 79 -22.62 -0.32 4.54
CA ARG A 79 -23.63 0.68 4.91
C ARG A 79 -25.03 0.08 4.81
N LEU A 80 -25.32 -0.62 3.71
CA LEU A 80 -26.61 -1.28 3.49
C LEU A 80 -26.86 -2.38 4.53
N ARG A 81 -25.85 -3.15 4.93
CA ARG A 81 -25.97 -4.17 5.99
C ARG A 81 -26.38 -3.56 7.33
N ARG A 82 -25.75 -2.44 7.71
CA ARG A 82 -26.11 -1.72 8.94
C ARG A 82 -27.53 -1.17 8.89
N GLU A 83 -27.95 -0.62 7.74
CA GLU A 83 -29.30 -0.11 7.58
C GLU A 83 -30.33 -1.24 7.65
N VAL A 84 -30.06 -2.39 7.02
CA VAL A 84 -30.92 -3.57 7.10
C VAL A 84 -31.04 -4.07 8.53
N GLU A 85 -29.94 -4.12 9.29
CA GLU A 85 -29.94 -4.53 10.69
C GLU A 85 -30.79 -3.59 11.56
N LYS A 86 -30.61 -2.28 11.40
CA LYS A 86 -31.39 -1.25 12.08
C LYS A 86 -32.88 -1.36 11.76
N LEU A 87 -33.23 -1.46 10.48
CA LEU A 87 -34.63 -1.58 10.03
C LEU A 87 -35.28 -2.89 10.52
N ARG A 88 -34.51 -3.98 10.63
CA ARG A 88 -35.00 -5.24 11.22
C ARG A 88 -35.30 -5.10 12.70
N ALA A 89 -34.42 -4.44 13.45
CA ALA A 89 -34.64 -4.17 14.87
C ALA A 89 -35.89 -3.29 15.09
N GLU A 90 -36.04 -2.22 14.31
CA GLU A 90 -37.20 -1.33 14.37
C GLU A 90 -38.50 -2.07 14.01
N ASN A 91 -38.50 -2.87 12.94
CA ASN A 91 -39.65 -3.70 12.58
C ASN A 91 -40.02 -4.71 13.68
N ALA A 92 -39.03 -5.35 14.31
CA ALA A 92 -39.26 -6.28 15.41
C ALA A 92 -39.91 -5.57 16.61
N TYR A 93 -39.43 -4.38 16.95
CA TYR A 93 -40.00 -3.57 18.01
C TYR A 93 -41.45 -3.15 17.72
N LEU A 94 -41.73 -2.65 16.51
CA LEU A 94 -43.08 -2.25 16.09
C LEU A 94 -44.05 -3.43 16.07
N LYS A 95 -43.62 -4.61 15.61
CA LYS A 95 -44.42 -5.85 15.67
C LYS A 95 -44.77 -6.20 17.12
N LYS A 96 -43.79 -6.15 18.03
CA LYS A 96 -44.03 -6.43 19.45
C LYS A 96 -45.05 -5.47 20.07
N LEU A 97 -44.96 -4.18 19.75
CA LEU A 97 -45.95 -3.18 20.20
C LEU A 97 -47.36 -3.47 19.64
N ARG A 98 -47.46 -3.85 18.37
CA ARG A 98 -48.72 -4.22 17.74
C ARG A 98 -49.35 -5.43 18.43
N ASP A 99 -48.56 -6.46 18.72
CA ASP A 99 -49.03 -7.67 19.40
C ASP A 99 -49.55 -7.36 20.81
N LEU A 100 -48.82 -6.54 21.57
CA LEU A 100 -49.26 -6.09 22.90
C LEU A 100 -50.56 -5.27 22.85
N ARG A 101 -50.73 -4.43 21.82
CA ARG A 101 -51.95 -3.65 21.64
C ARG A 101 -53.14 -4.53 21.26
N ASN A 102 -52.93 -5.56 20.43
CA ASN A 102 -53.98 -6.49 20.04
C ASN A 102 -54.41 -7.38 21.21
N GLN A 103 -53.48 -7.81 22.07
CA GLN A 103 -53.78 -8.58 23.29
C GLN A 103 -54.59 -7.79 24.31
N ARG A 104 -54.45 -6.46 24.36
CA ARG A 104 -55.25 -5.58 25.24
C ARG A 104 -56.62 -5.21 24.68
N ARG A 105 -56.91 -5.58 23.43
CA ARG A 105 -58.15 -5.23 22.71
C ARG A 105 -59.05 -6.44 22.43
N GLY A 106 -58.68 -7.62 22.91
CA GLY A 106 -59.58 -8.76 23.09
C GLY A 106 -59.93 -8.89 24.56
#